data_AF-A0A964TBP8-F1
#
_entry.id   AF-A0A964TBP8-F1
#
_cell.length_a   1.000
_cell.length_b   1.000
_cell.length_c   1.000
_cell.angle_alpha   90.00
_cell.angle_beta   90.00
_cell.angle_gamma   90.00
#
_symmetry.space_group_name_H-M   'P 1'
#
loop_
_entity.id
_entity.type
_entity.pdbx_description
1 polymer ?
#
loop_
_entity_poly.entity_id
_entity_poly.type
_entity_poly.pdbx_seq_one_letter_code
_entity_poly.pdbx_strand_id
1 'polypeptide(L)' 'MAKRFSLGLNVGVNNIFNTRFAQFVLINAVGFGGSEPRYFYPGNARNYYGGIRLQYRL' A
#
# COMPACT_ATOMS: atom_id res chain seq x y z
N MET A 1 -29.93 14.07 23.74
CA MET A 1 -29.52 14.86 22.55
C MET A 1 -28.60 13.98 21.69
N ALA A 2 -29.00 13.63 20.47
CA ALA A 2 -28.21 12.72 19.62
C ALA A 2 -26.98 13.44 19.04
N LYS A 3 -25.81 12.79 19.08
CA LYS A 3 -24.56 13.34 18.55
C LYS A 3 -24.65 13.41 17.02
N ARG A 4 -24.78 14.60 16.46
CA ARG A 4 -24.91 14.82 15.00
C ARG A 4 -23.58 14.77 14.24
N PHE A 5 -22.46 14.93 14.95
CA PHE A 5 -21.12 14.87 14.35
C PHE A 5 -20.27 13.77 14.99
N SER A 6 -19.47 13.09 14.17
CA SER A 6 -18.45 12.13 14.60
C SER A 6 -17.13 12.42 13.90
N LEU A 7 -16.03 12.34 14.66
CA LEU A 7 -14.67 12.47 14.15
C LEU A 7 -13.95 11.14 14.38
N GLY A 8 -13.32 10.62 13.33
CA GLY A 8 -12.46 9.43 13.38
C GLY A 8 -11.04 9.78 12.99
N LEU A 9 -10.08 9.12 13.62
CA LEU A 9 -8.66 9.21 13.29
C LEU A 9 -8.15 7.79 13.04
N ASN A 10 -7.36 7.59 11.99
CA ASN A 10 -6.74 6.32 11.67
C ASN A 10 -5.27 6.51 11.33
N VAL A 11 -4.45 5.55 11.71
CA VAL A 11 -3.04 5.44 11.33
C VAL A 11 -2.75 4.00 10.96
N GLY A 12 -1.74 3.78 10.13
CA GLY A 12 -1.35 2.46 9.69
C GLY A 12 0.05 2.43 9.11
N VAL A 13 0.58 1.22 8.98
CA VAL A 13 1.89 0.93 8.41
C VAL A 13 1.76 -0.24 7.45
N ASN A 14 2.29 -0.08 6.25
CA ASN A 14 2.44 -1.16 5.28
C ASN A 14 3.89 -1.65 5.29
N ASN A 15 4.08 -2.94 5.03
CA ASN A 15 5.39 -3.58 4.98
C ASN A 15 6.18 -3.43 6.31
N ILE A 16 5.60 -3.89 7.41
CA ILE A 16 6.14 -3.77 8.79
C ILE A 16 7.58 -4.30 8.88
N PHE A 17 7.83 -5.46 8.27
CA PHE A 17 9.14 -6.13 8.27
C PHE A 17 10.12 -5.59 7.22
N ASN A 18 9.72 -4.58 6.44
CA ASN A 18 10.52 -4.02 5.34
C ASN A 18 11.03 -5.10 4.36
N THR A 19 10.19 -6.11 4.10
CA THR A 19 10.47 -7.21 3.18
C THR A 19 10.55 -6.68 1.76
N ARG A 20 11.50 -7.19 0.98
CA ARG A 20 11.56 -6.95 -0.47
C ARG A 20 10.67 -7.96 -1.17
N PHE A 21 9.73 -7.46 -1.95
CA PHE A 21 8.82 -8.28 -2.76
C PHE A 21 8.57 -7.58 -4.09
N ALA A 22 7.98 -8.28 -5.06
CA ALA A 22 7.53 -7.69 -6.31
C ALA A 22 6.04 -7.39 -6.22
N GLN A 23 5.63 -6.18 -6.60
CA GLN A 23 4.22 -5.79 -6.64
C GLN A 23 3.48 -6.43 -7.82
N PHE A 24 4.19 -6.66 -8.93
CA PHE A 24 3.69 -7.34 -10.11
C PHE A 24 4.76 -8.23 -10.70
N VAL A 25 4.33 -9.37 -11.24
CA VAL A 25 5.17 -10.28 -12.02
C VAL A 25 4.62 -10.31 -13.44
N LEU A 26 5.46 -9.92 -14.41
CA LEU A 26 5.16 -10.12 -15.81
C LEU A 26 5.46 -11.57 -16.17
N ILE A 27 4.41 -12.39 -16.29
CA ILE A 27 4.53 -13.83 -16.59
C ILE A 27 5.23 -14.13 -17.92
N ASN A 28 5.28 -13.16 -18.84
CA ASN A 28 5.89 -13.27 -20.18
C ASN A 28 7.06 -12.30 -20.38
N ALA A 29 7.67 -11.78 -19.31
CA ALA A 29 8.85 -10.92 -19.47
C ALA A 29 10.01 -11.76 -20.03
N VAL A 30 10.32 -11.55 -21.31
CA VAL A 30 11.44 -12.24 -21.98
C VAL A 30 12.73 -11.60 -21.50
N GLY A 31 13.59 -12.41 -20.87
CA GLY A 31 14.94 -11.98 -20.52
C GLY A 31 15.75 -11.65 -21.77
N PHE A 32 16.42 -10.49 -21.79
CA PHE A 32 17.36 -10.17 -22.86
C PHE A 32 18.75 -10.74 -22.51
N GLY A 33 19.42 -11.36 -23.47
CA GLY A 33 20.80 -11.86 -23.32
C GLY A 33 21.00 -12.98 -22.28
N GLY A 34 19.99 -13.82 -22.02
CA GLY A 34 20.08 -14.94 -21.07
C GLY A 34 19.88 -14.55 -19.60
N SER A 35 19.46 -13.32 -19.30
CA SER A 35 19.12 -12.89 -17.94
C SER A 35 17.72 -13.35 -17.52
N GLU A 36 17.54 -13.70 -16.25
CA GLU A 36 16.22 -13.99 -15.70
C GLU A 36 15.29 -12.75 -15.82
N PRO A 37 13.97 -12.95 -15.94
CA PRO A 37 13.02 -11.83 -15.99
C PRO A 37 13.27 -10.88 -14.82
N ARG A 38 13.68 -9.64 -15.11
CA ARG A 38 13.97 -8.68 -14.06
C ARG A 38 12.69 -8.39 -13.27
N TYR A 39 12.84 -8.22 -11.95
CA TYR A 39 11.77 -7.65 -11.13
C TYR A 39 11.48 -6.22 -11.60
N PHE A 40 10.53 -6.06 -12.51
CA PHE A 40 10.25 -4.75 -13.11
C PHE A 40 9.49 -3.81 -12.17
N TYR A 41 8.91 -4.33 -11.09
CA TYR A 41 8.04 -3.56 -10.20
C TYR A 41 8.28 -3.92 -8.73
N PRO A 42 9.34 -3.37 -8.12
CA PRO A 42 9.58 -3.57 -6.69
C PRO A 42 8.39 -3.07 -5.86
N GLY A 43 8.09 -3.84 -4.82
CA GLY A 43 7.17 -3.48 -3.76
C GLY A 43 7.56 -2.17 -3.09
N ASN A 44 6.56 -1.40 -2.65
CA ASN A 44 6.83 -0.24 -1.80
C ASN A 44 7.58 -0.71 -0.55
N ALA A 45 8.63 0.04 -0.20
CA ALA A 45 9.29 -0.11 1.09
C ALA A 45 8.30 0.16 2.24
N ARG A 46 8.75 -0.03 3.48
CA ARG A 46 7.93 0.33 4.66
C ARG A 46 7.41 1.76 4.53
N ASN A 47 6.09 1.92 4.60
CA ASN A 47 5.42 3.21 4.51
C ASN A 47 4.35 3.35 5.59
N TYR A 48 4.13 4.59 6.01
CA TYR A 48 3.18 4.96 7.05
C TYR A 48 2.09 5.81 6.42
N TYR A 49 0.87 5.63 6.89
CA TYR A 49 -0.28 6.40 6.43
C TYR A 49 -1.22 6.72 7.58
N GLY A 50 -2.05 7.73 7.40
CA GLY A 50 -3.08 8.10 8.35
C GLY A 50 -4.18 8.89 7.69
N GLY A 51 -5.27 9.10 8.42
CA GLY A 51 -6.43 9.81 7.92
C GLY A 51 -7.30 10.34 9.06
N ILE A 52 -8.10 11.35 8.70
CA ILE A 52 -9.11 11.95 9.55
C ILE A 52 -10.44 11.83 8.81
N ARG A 53 -11.51 11.45 9.52
CA ARG A 53 -12.85 11.30 8.97
C ARG A 53 -13.84 12.12 9.77
N LEU A 54 -14.52 13.06 9.12
CA LEU A 54 -15.66 13.78 9.67
C LEU A 54 -16.96 13.17 9.13
N GLN A 55 -17.90 12.87 10.02
CA GLN A 55 -19.23 12.36 9.68
C GLN A 55 -20.30 13.23 10.30
N TYR A 56 -21.35 13.53 9.53
CA TYR A 56 -22.55 14.22 9.99
C TYR A 56 -23.77 13.31 9.80
N ARG A 57 -24.63 13.21 10.81
CA ARG A 57 -25.92 12.52 10.74
C ARG A 57 -27.04 13.55 10.75
N LEU A 58 -27.84 13.53 9.68
CA LEU A 58 -29.03 14.36 9.44
C LEU A 58 -30.14 14.03 10.44
#